data_AF-A0A554JP91-F1
#
_entry.id   AF-A0A554JP91-F1
#
_cell.length_a   1.000
_cell.length_b   1.000
_cell.length_c   1.000
_cell.angle_alpha   90.00
_cell.angle_beta   90.00
_cell.angle_gamma   90.00
#
_symmetry.space_group_name_H-M   'P 1'
#
loop_
_entity.id
_entity.type
_entity.pdbx_description
1 polymer ?
#
loop_
_entity_poly.entity_id
_entity_poly.type
_entity_poly.pdbx_seq_one_letter_code
_entity_poly.pdbx_strand_id
1 'polypeptide(L)'
;MGAQKIVVSKKLLQKLYIKDNLTPHKIGEILGCSFKTIRNRLEEHSIPFKDPAYARMSYDKKDFKGTLKERAYMIGFRMGDLNVYKKSPDSYTIVVRCHTTQEQQVSVIKSLFSKFGKVTASHNDGHFQVNCFLNNSFSFLLKKDDSVWKWIKNIDDDIVAFSFISGYTDAEGNFIINQGKARFKIDSYDSSILNWMSRWLKKKGINNKLRIIYKKGEKIPSQSPFPKDLWRLNINDMKSLRLFILRLRFLLRHKTRILQANKSLSNIHNRKIYYE
;
A
#
# COMPACT_ATOMS: atom_id res chain seq x y z
N MET A 1 -59.37 -5.82 -5.29
CA MET A 1 -58.62 -5.72 -6.56
C MET A 1 -57.13 -5.74 -6.25
N GLY A 2 -56.39 -6.75 -6.76
CA GLY A 2 -54.94 -6.81 -6.56
C GLY A 2 -54.24 -5.68 -7.30
N ALA A 3 -53.23 -5.06 -6.69
CA ALA A 3 -52.45 -4.01 -7.33
C ALA A 3 -51.77 -4.54 -8.61
N GLN A 4 -51.77 -3.75 -9.69
CA GLN A 4 -51.11 -4.12 -10.94
C GLN A 4 -49.62 -4.40 -10.71
N LYS A 5 -49.14 -5.50 -11.32
CA LYS A 5 -47.75 -5.94 -11.23
C LYS A 5 -46.85 -4.96 -11.99
N ILE A 6 -46.10 -4.13 -11.27
CA ILE A 6 -45.12 -3.22 -11.89
C ILE A 6 -43.99 -4.04 -12.53
N VAL A 7 -43.94 -4.07 -13.85
CA VAL A 7 -42.90 -4.80 -14.61
C VAL A 7 -41.67 -3.90 -14.73
N VAL A 8 -40.55 -4.33 -14.16
CA VAL A 8 -39.27 -3.63 -14.28
C VAL A 8 -38.28 -4.52 -15.00
N SER A 9 -37.65 -4.01 -16.05
CA SER A 9 -36.68 -4.77 -16.85
C SER A 9 -35.39 -5.03 -16.07
N LYS A 10 -34.79 -6.20 -16.28
CA LYS A 10 -33.50 -6.58 -15.68
C LYS A 10 -32.41 -5.54 -15.94
N LYS A 11 -32.33 -5.03 -17.17
CA LYS A 11 -31.32 -4.03 -17.59
C LYS A 11 -31.46 -2.71 -16.82
N LEU A 12 -32.68 -2.23 -16.64
CA LEU A 12 -32.95 -1.02 -15.86
C LEU A 12 -32.63 -1.24 -14.39
N LEU A 13 -33.05 -2.38 -13.83
CA LEU A 13 -32.79 -2.73 -12.44
C LEU A 13 -31.28 -2.86 -12.17
N GLN A 14 -30.52 -3.50 -13.07
CA GLN A 14 -29.06 -3.58 -12.98
C GLN A 14 -28.39 -2.22 -13.09
N LYS A 15 -28.86 -1.34 -13.99
CA LYS A 15 -28.34 0.02 -14.08
C LYS A 15 -28.55 0.77 -12.76
N LEU A 16 -29.79 0.88 -12.29
CA LEU A 16 -30.11 1.65 -11.07
C LEU A 16 -29.47 1.04 -9.82
N TYR A 17 -29.53 -0.29 -9.67
CA TYR A 17 -29.07 -0.98 -8.47
C TYR A 17 -27.55 -1.17 -8.46
N ILE A 18 -26.95 -1.66 -9.54
CA ILE A 18 -25.52 -2.00 -9.59
C ILE A 18 -24.71 -0.78 -10.03
N LYS A 19 -25.05 -0.19 -11.18
CA LYS A 19 -24.23 0.88 -11.80
C LYS A 19 -24.37 2.21 -11.06
N ASP A 20 -25.60 2.61 -10.76
CA ASP A 20 -25.91 3.90 -10.11
C ASP A 20 -25.92 3.76 -8.57
N ASN A 21 -25.66 2.56 -8.06
CA ASN A 21 -25.56 2.19 -6.65
C ASN A 21 -26.74 2.65 -5.77
N LEU A 22 -27.96 2.72 -6.31
CA LEU A 22 -29.13 3.16 -5.54
C LEU A 22 -29.63 2.07 -4.57
N THR A 23 -30.25 2.49 -3.46
CA THR A 23 -30.91 1.57 -2.52
C THR A 23 -32.28 1.14 -3.06
N PRO A 24 -32.82 -0.03 -2.66
CA PRO A 24 -34.17 -0.44 -3.08
C PRO A 24 -35.25 0.59 -2.75
N HIS A 25 -35.07 1.37 -1.67
CA HIS A 25 -35.94 2.50 -1.33
C HIS A 25 -35.92 3.60 -2.39
N LYS A 26 -34.73 4.12 -2.74
CA LYS A 26 -34.59 5.18 -3.75
C LYS A 26 -35.08 4.72 -5.14
N ILE A 27 -34.81 3.47 -5.49
CA ILE A 27 -35.33 2.90 -6.74
C ILE A 27 -36.86 2.83 -6.70
N GLY A 28 -37.44 2.46 -5.55
CA GLY A 28 -38.87 2.49 -5.34
C GLY A 28 -39.48 3.88 -5.50
N GLU A 29 -38.86 4.91 -4.93
CA GLU A 29 -39.27 6.31 -5.11
C GLU A 29 -39.23 6.73 -6.58
N ILE A 30 -38.15 6.40 -7.31
CA ILE A 30 -37.99 6.73 -8.74
C ILE A 30 -39.04 6.01 -9.60
N LEU A 31 -39.38 4.76 -9.28
CA LEU A 31 -40.30 3.92 -10.06
C LEU A 31 -41.74 3.94 -9.53
N GLY A 32 -42.03 4.75 -8.52
CA GLY A 32 -43.37 4.85 -7.92
C GLY A 32 -43.86 3.57 -7.25
N CYS A 33 -42.96 2.77 -6.65
CA CYS A 33 -43.30 1.50 -6.01
C CYS A 33 -42.63 1.30 -4.65
N SER A 34 -43.13 0.35 -3.86
CA SER A 34 -42.53 0.02 -2.56
C SER A 34 -41.14 -0.62 -2.71
N PHE A 35 -40.28 -0.41 -1.71
CA PHE A 35 -38.95 -1.05 -1.67
C PHE A 35 -39.03 -2.59 -1.74
N LYS A 36 -40.10 -3.18 -1.17
CA LYS A 36 -40.37 -4.62 -1.21
C LYS A 36 -40.61 -5.10 -2.64
N THR A 37 -41.28 -4.30 -3.48
CA THR A 37 -41.46 -4.60 -4.90
C THR A 37 -40.13 -4.66 -5.63
N ILE A 38 -39.23 -3.69 -5.39
CA ILE A 38 -37.87 -3.71 -5.95
C ILE A 38 -37.08 -4.92 -5.47
N ARG A 39 -37.18 -5.28 -4.18
CA ARG A 39 -36.52 -6.45 -3.61
C ARG A 39 -36.96 -7.74 -4.30
N ASN A 40 -38.28 -7.93 -4.47
CA ASN A 40 -38.83 -9.09 -5.17
C ASN A 40 -38.36 -9.11 -6.63
N ARG A 41 -38.29 -7.96 -7.31
CA ARG A 41 -37.78 -7.87 -8.70
C ARG A 41 -36.30 -8.20 -8.80
N LEU A 42 -35.48 -7.85 -7.79
CA LEU A 42 -34.08 -8.26 -7.74
C LEU A 42 -33.96 -9.78 -7.66
N GLU A 43 -34.75 -10.42 -6.79
CA GLU A 43 -34.81 -11.89 -6.64
C GLU A 43 -35.29 -12.58 -7.93
N GLU A 44 -36.39 -12.11 -8.52
CA GLU A 44 -36.95 -12.65 -9.77
C GLU A 44 -35.94 -12.59 -10.94
N HIS A 45 -35.13 -11.54 -11.01
CA HIS A 45 -34.09 -11.38 -12.04
C HIS A 45 -32.74 -12.03 -11.67
N SER A 46 -32.68 -12.70 -10.52
CA SER A 46 -31.48 -13.30 -9.94
C SER A 46 -30.32 -12.31 -9.80
N ILE A 47 -30.64 -11.07 -9.41
CA ILE A 47 -29.65 -10.04 -9.10
C ILE A 47 -29.30 -10.16 -7.61
N PRO A 48 -28.05 -10.44 -7.24
CA PRO A 48 -27.68 -10.64 -5.85
C PRO A 48 -27.85 -9.35 -5.04
N PHE A 49 -28.28 -9.50 -3.78
CA PHE A 49 -28.35 -8.37 -2.87
C PHE A 49 -26.96 -7.83 -2.56
N LYS A 50 -26.87 -6.50 -2.44
CA LYS A 50 -25.68 -5.82 -1.97
C LYS A 50 -25.31 -6.31 -0.57
N ASP A 51 -24.03 -6.54 -0.35
CA ASP A 51 -23.47 -6.70 0.98
C ASP A 51 -23.89 -5.51 1.87
N PRO A 52 -24.31 -5.72 3.13
CA PRO A 52 -24.76 -4.65 4.02
C PRO A 52 -23.74 -3.54 4.23
N ALA A 53 -22.42 -3.80 4.10
CA ALA A 53 -21.43 -2.72 4.15
C ALA A 53 -21.45 -1.90 2.87
N TYR A 54 -21.55 -2.55 1.70
CA TYR A 54 -21.67 -1.85 0.41
C TYR A 54 -22.97 -1.03 0.30
N ALA A 55 -24.10 -1.58 0.77
CA ALA A 55 -25.39 -0.89 0.75
C ALA A 55 -25.43 0.39 1.64
N ARG A 56 -24.62 0.44 2.70
CA ARG A 56 -24.52 1.59 3.62
C ARG A 56 -23.46 2.62 3.22
N MET A 57 -22.70 2.38 2.15
CA MET A 57 -21.66 3.29 1.72
C MET A 57 -22.23 4.56 1.08
N SER A 58 -21.73 5.72 1.51
CA SER A 58 -22.07 7.03 0.95
C SER A 58 -21.08 7.54 -0.11
N TYR A 59 -20.01 6.80 -0.38
CA TYR A 59 -18.98 7.16 -1.36
C TYR A 59 -18.66 5.99 -2.28
N ASP A 60 -18.27 6.31 -3.51
CA ASP A 60 -17.90 5.32 -4.51
C ASP A 60 -16.49 4.74 -4.24
N LYS A 61 -16.33 3.43 -4.48
CA LYS A 61 -15.04 2.72 -4.42
C LYS A 61 -14.70 2.22 -5.81
N LYS A 62 -13.56 2.67 -6.35
CA LYS A 62 -13.11 2.34 -7.69
C LYS A 62 -12.13 1.18 -7.66
N ASP A 63 -12.20 0.34 -8.69
CA ASP A 63 -11.26 -0.76 -8.87
C ASP A 63 -9.82 -0.27 -9.07
N PHE A 64 -8.87 -1.08 -8.63
CA PHE A 64 -7.47 -0.93 -8.97
C PHE A 64 -7.29 -1.10 -10.49
N LYS A 65 -7.07 0.02 -11.18
CA LYS A 65 -6.69 0.06 -12.61
C LYS A 65 -5.24 0.52 -12.80
N GLY A 66 -4.41 0.35 -11.78
CA GLY A 66 -3.02 0.78 -11.79
C GLY A 66 -2.10 -0.18 -12.55
N THR A 67 -0.89 0.28 -12.85
CA THR A 67 0.14 -0.52 -13.53
C THR A 67 0.80 -1.52 -12.57
N LEU A 68 1.55 -2.49 -13.11
CA LEU A 68 2.39 -3.39 -12.30
C LEU A 68 3.35 -2.61 -11.40
N LYS A 69 3.87 -1.48 -11.89
CA LYS A 69 4.69 -0.54 -11.14
C LYS A 69 3.97 0.00 -9.89
N GLU A 70 2.76 0.51 -10.05
CA GLU A 70 1.95 1.00 -8.93
C GLU A 70 1.59 -0.13 -7.94
N ARG A 71 1.25 -1.31 -8.46
CA ARG A 71 0.93 -2.48 -7.65
C ARG A 71 2.13 -2.95 -6.83
N ALA A 72 3.31 -3.04 -7.44
CA ALA A 72 4.55 -3.43 -6.79
C ALA A 72 4.93 -2.43 -5.68
N TYR A 73 4.81 -1.13 -5.95
CA TYR A 73 5.02 -0.09 -4.95
C TYR A 73 4.07 -0.26 -3.75
N MET A 74 2.76 -0.42 -4.00
CA MET A 74 1.77 -0.60 -2.94
C MET A 74 2.06 -1.83 -2.08
N ILE A 75 2.49 -2.94 -2.69
CA ILE A 75 2.88 -4.15 -1.96
C ILE A 75 4.14 -3.88 -1.13
N GLY A 76 5.18 -3.27 -1.69
CA GLY A 76 6.39 -2.91 -0.95
C GLY A 76 6.06 -2.06 0.28
N PHE A 77 5.27 -1.01 0.10
CA PHE A 77 4.84 -0.14 1.19
C PHE A 77 3.98 -0.87 2.24
N ARG A 78 3.13 -1.81 1.79
CA ARG A 78 2.31 -2.67 2.66
C ARG A 78 3.13 -3.61 3.53
N MET A 79 4.26 -4.10 3.04
CA MET A 79 5.09 -5.03 3.81
C MET A 79 5.73 -4.37 5.04
N GLY A 80 6.02 -3.06 4.98
CA GLY A 80 6.46 -2.28 6.14
C GLY A 80 5.28 -1.79 7.01
N ASP A 81 4.68 -0.65 6.62
CA ASP A 81 3.91 0.20 7.52
C ASP A 81 2.38 0.06 7.50
N LEU A 82 1.81 -0.65 6.52
CA LEU A 82 0.35 -0.77 6.42
C LEU A 82 -0.16 -2.00 7.16
N ASN A 83 -1.25 -1.82 7.90
CA ASN A 83 -2.11 -2.91 8.35
C ASN A 83 -3.32 -3.00 7.41
N VAL A 84 -3.54 -4.16 6.78
CA VAL A 84 -4.64 -4.34 5.81
C VAL A 84 -5.46 -5.56 6.17
N TYR A 85 -6.76 -5.38 6.29
CA TYR A 85 -7.68 -6.41 6.74
C TYR A 85 -9.10 -6.20 6.20
N LYS A 86 -9.94 -7.22 6.38
CA LYS A 86 -11.39 -7.13 6.25
C LYS A 86 -12.03 -7.33 7.62
N LYS A 87 -13.18 -6.71 7.88
CA LYS A 87 -13.91 -6.91 9.15
C LYS A 87 -14.50 -8.33 9.27
N SER A 88 -14.88 -8.92 8.14
CA SER A 88 -15.31 -10.31 8.00
C SER A 88 -14.83 -10.86 6.65
N PRO A 89 -14.70 -12.19 6.47
CA PRO A 89 -14.25 -12.78 5.20
C PRO A 89 -15.07 -12.30 3.99
N ASP A 90 -16.39 -12.22 4.16
CA ASP A 90 -17.34 -11.84 3.10
C ASP A 90 -17.45 -10.32 2.90
N SER A 91 -16.79 -9.52 3.75
CA SER A 91 -16.89 -8.06 3.63
C SER A 91 -16.38 -7.59 2.27
N TYR A 92 -17.19 -6.74 1.62
CA TYR A 92 -16.79 -6.06 0.39
C TYR A 92 -15.64 -5.05 0.63
N THR A 93 -15.55 -4.50 1.84
CA THR A 93 -14.60 -3.42 2.15
C THR A 93 -13.30 -3.99 2.69
N ILE A 94 -12.20 -3.64 2.02
CA ILE A 94 -10.85 -3.79 2.52
C ILE A 94 -10.46 -2.50 3.24
N VAL A 95 -10.01 -2.63 4.48
CA VAL A 95 -9.51 -1.50 5.28
C VAL A 95 -8.00 -1.51 5.24
N VAL A 96 -7.41 -0.43 4.73
CA VAL A 96 -5.98 -0.14 4.81
C VAL A 96 -5.77 0.88 5.91
N ARG A 97 -4.98 0.54 6.92
CA ARG A 97 -4.73 1.36 8.10
C ARG A 97 -3.23 1.60 8.28
N CYS A 98 -2.87 2.79 8.76
CA CYS A 98 -1.53 3.12 9.21
C CYS A 98 -1.60 4.03 10.44
N HIS A 99 -0.69 3.80 11.39
CA HIS A 99 -0.43 4.71 12.51
C HIS A 99 0.95 5.31 12.32
N THR A 100 1.08 6.63 12.40
CA THR A 100 2.37 7.29 12.15
C THR A 100 2.45 8.61 12.88
N THR A 101 3.65 9.03 13.27
CA THR A 101 3.91 10.39 13.77
C THR A 101 4.26 11.36 12.63
N GLN A 102 4.45 10.86 11.42
CA GLN A 102 4.96 11.65 10.29
C GLN A 102 3.84 12.01 9.32
N GLU A 103 3.59 13.31 9.15
CA GLU A 103 2.58 13.81 8.20
C GLU A 103 2.92 13.44 6.74
N GLN A 104 4.21 13.32 6.41
CA GLN A 104 4.66 12.91 5.08
C GLN A 104 4.18 11.49 4.74
N GLN A 105 4.07 10.60 5.74
CA GLN A 105 3.53 9.25 5.57
C GLN A 105 2.02 9.28 5.28
N VAL A 106 1.27 10.18 5.95
CA VAL A 106 -0.15 10.43 5.65
C VAL A 106 -0.31 10.88 4.20
N SER A 107 0.59 11.74 3.72
CA SER A 107 0.60 12.24 2.34
C SER A 107 0.84 11.11 1.33
N VAL A 108 1.75 10.16 1.62
CA VAL A 108 1.97 8.98 0.77
C VAL A 108 0.69 8.16 0.66
N ILE A 109 0.02 7.86 1.78
CA ILE A 109 -1.24 7.08 1.79
C ILE A 109 -2.34 7.79 0.99
N LYS A 110 -2.52 9.10 1.21
CA LYS A 110 -3.48 9.91 0.42
C LYS A 110 -3.17 9.82 -1.08
N SER A 111 -1.90 9.94 -1.48
CA SER A 111 -1.49 9.85 -2.89
C SER A 111 -1.74 8.48 -3.52
N LEU A 112 -1.64 7.41 -2.72
CA LEU A 112 -1.82 6.04 -3.20
C LEU A 112 -3.30 5.70 -3.39
N PHE A 113 -4.17 6.13 -2.46
CA PHE A 113 -5.49 5.54 -2.33
C PHE A 113 -6.68 6.49 -2.51
N SER A 114 -6.49 7.81 -2.44
CA SER A 114 -7.60 8.78 -2.60
C SER A 114 -8.34 8.66 -3.94
N LYS A 115 -7.64 8.21 -5.00
CA LYS A 115 -8.24 7.95 -6.32
C LYS A 115 -9.16 6.73 -6.36
N PHE A 116 -9.10 5.86 -5.34
CA PHE A 116 -9.81 4.57 -5.32
C PHE A 116 -10.88 4.47 -4.23
N GLY A 117 -10.74 5.23 -3.14
CA GLY A 117 -11.71 5.20 -2.06
C GLY A 117 -11.49 6.33 -1.07
N LYS A 118 -12.34 6.36 -0.04
CA LYS A 118 -12.26 7.38 1.01
C LYS A 118 -11.04 7.13 1.87
N VAL A 119 -10.19 8.16 1.99
CA VAL A 119 -9.07 8.22 2.94
C VAL A 119 -9.46 9.20 4.05
N THR A 120 -9.47 8.72 5.29
CA THR A 120 -9.66 9.53 6.50
C THR A 120 -8.37 9.57 7.28
N ALA A 121 -7.99 10.74 7.78
CA ALA A 121 -6.87 10.90 8.69
C ALA A 121 -7.35 11.72 9.89
N SER A 122 -7.11 11.21 11.10
CA SER A 122 -7.28 11.95 12.36
C SER A 122 -5.94 12.06 13.07
N HIS A 123 -5.77 13.09 13.89
CA HIS A 123 -4.56 13.34 14.65
C HIS A 123 -4.90 13.39 16.14
N ASN A 124 -4.44 12.39 16.90
CA ASN A 124 -4.68 12.25 18.33
C ASN A 124 -3.35 11.94 19.02
N ASP A 125 -3.07 12.60 20.15
CA ASP A 125 -1.90 12.36 21.01
C ASP A 125 -0.55 12.33 20.26
N GLY A 126 -0.34 13.24 19.29
CA GLY A 126 0.89 13.31 18.50
C GLY A 126 1.03 12.23 17.41
N HIS A 127 -0.02 11.43 17.19
CA HIS A 127 -0.06 10.37 16.19
C HIS A 127 -1.20 10.59 15.20
N PHE A 128 -0.91 10.35 13.92
CA PHE A 128 -1.90 10.24 12.87
C PHE A 128 -2.45 8.82 12.79
N GLN A 129 -3.77 8.69 12.76
CA GLN A 129 -4.47 7.47 12.40
C GLN A 129 -5.06 7.64 11.00
N VAL A 130 -4.54 6.89 10.03
CA VAL A 130 -5.00 6.96 8.65
C VAL A 130 -5.74 5.67 8.31
N ASN A 131 -6.98 5.80 7.86
CA ASN A 131 -7.76 4.69 7.32
C ASN A 131 -8.16 4.97 5.88
N CYS A 132 -8.07 3.95 5.04
CA CYS A 132 -8.55 3.96 3.69
C CYS A 132 -9.46 2.76 3.46
N PHE A 133 -10.58 3.00 2.79
CA PHE A 133 -11.61 2.01 2.55
C PHE A 133 -11.68 1.69 1.06
N LEU A 134 -11.26 0.49 0.69
CA LEU A 134 -11.10 0.01 -0.69
C LEU A 134 -12.04 -1.17 -0.96
N ASN A 135 -12.21 -1.51 -2.25
CA ASN A 135 -12.99 -2.68 -2.66
C ASN A 135 -12.10 -3.92 -2.86
N ASN A 136 -12.70 -5.04 -3.28
CA ASN A 136 -12.02 -6.33 -3.42
C ASN A 136 -10.92 -6.39 -4.50
N SER A 137 -10.86 -5.43 -5.43
CA SER A 137 -9.75 -5.36 -6.41
C SER A 137 -8.38 -5.14 -5.72
N PHE A 138 -8.37 -4.68 -4.47
CA PHE A 138 -7.19 -4.51 -3.63
C PHE A 138 -6.86 -5.73 -2.76
N SER A 139 -7.50 -6.88 -3.00
CA SER A 139 -7.26 -8.13 -2.24
C SER A 139 -5.81 -8.59 -2.25
N PHE A 140 -5.03 -8.16 -3.25
CA PHE A 140 -3.58 -8.39 -3.29
C PHE A 140 -2.80 -7.75 -2.13
N LEU A 141 -3.40 -6.86 -1.33
CA LEU A 141 -2.79 -6.27 -0.14
C LEU A 141 -3.13 -7.00 1.18
N LEU A 142 -4.06 -7.96 1.16
CA LEU A 142 -4.57 -8.61 2.38
C LEU A 142 -3.54 -9.56 2.99
N LYS A 143 -2.89 -10.36 2.16
CA LYS A 143 -1.85 -11.30 2.61
C LYS A 143 -0.54 -10.55 2.88
N LYS A 144 0.22 -11.00 3.88
CA LYS A 144 1.55 -10.47 4.25
C LYS A 144 2.64 -11.55 4.13
N ASP A 145 2.41 -12.57 3.33
CA ASP A 145 3.36 -13.66 3.12
C ASP A 145 4.10 -13.53 1.77
N ASP A 146 5.11 -14.38 1.58
CA ASP A 146 5.97 -14.39 0.41
C ASP A 146 5.24 -14.61 -0.92
N SER A 147 4.03 -15.19 -0.92
CA SER A 147 3.26 -15.44 -2.15
C SER A 147 2.84 -14.15 -2.84
N VAL A 148 2.61 -13.07 -2.09
CA VAL A 148 2.07 -11.80 -2.60
C VAL A 148 3.05 -11.08 -3.52
N TRP A 149 4.34 -11.24 -3.26
CA TRP A 149 5.41 -10.56 -3.99
C TRP A 149 6.32 -11.55 -4.73
N LYS A 150 6.00 -12.85 -4.76
CA LYS A 150 6.74 -13.87 -5.51
C LYS A 150 6.83 -13.54 -7.01
N TRP A 151 5.78 -12.98 -7.58
CA TRP A 151 5.78 -12.56 -8.99
C TRP A 151 6.80 -11.43 -9.25
N ILE A 152 7.05 -10.56 -8.26
CA ILE A 152 8.07 -9.50 -8.34
C ILE A 152 9.48 -10.10 -8.29
N LYS A 153 9.67 -11.21 -7.56
CA LYS A 153 10.98 -11.90 -7.52
C LYS A 153 11.41 -12.43 -8.88
N ASN A 154 10.44 -12.79 -9.72
CA ASN A 154 10.64 -13.54 -10.95
C ASN A 154 10.44 -12.69 -12.22
N ILE A 155 10.02 -11.43 -12.08
CA ILE A 155 9.82 -10.55 -13.22
C ILE A 155 11.16 -10.00 -13.71
N ASP A 156 11.38 -10.01 -15.02
CA ASP A 156 12.52 -9.34 -15.66
C ASP A 156 12.16 -7.89 -16.02
N ASP A 157 11.71 -7.13 -15.02
CA ASP A 157 11.40 -5.70 -15.15
C ASP A 157 11.99 -4.96 -13.95
N ASP A 158 13.08 -4.22 -14.21
CA ASP A 158 13.79 -3.48 -13.19
C ASP A 158 12.98 -2.35 -12.58
N ILE A 159 12.08 -1.73 -13.35
CA ILE A 159 11.24 -0.64 -12.87
C ILE A 159 10.22 -1.19 -11.87
N VAL A 160 9.65 -2.37 -12.14
CA VAL A 160 8.73 -3.05 -11.23
C VAL A 160 9.45 -3.44 -9.93
N ALA A 161 10.64 -4.06 -10.04
CA ALA A 161 11.43 -4.44 -8.87
C ALA A 161 11.87 -3.23 -8.04
N PHE A 162 12.38 -2.16 -8.67
CA PHE A 162 12.72 -0.92 -7.97
C PHE A 162 11.49 -0.23 -7.39
N SER A 163 10.30 -0.37 -7.97
CA SER A 163 9.07 0.21 -7.42
C SER A 163 8.65 -0.48 -6.14
N PHE A 164 8.75 -1.82 -6.08
CA PHE A 164 8.60 -2.55 -4.83
C PHE A 164 9.62 -2.10 -3.79
N ILE A 165 10.90 -2.03 -4.16
CA ILE A 165 11.98 -1.58 -3.25
C ILE A 165 11.72 -0.14 -2.78
N SER A 166 11.18 0.73 -3.63
CA SER A 166 10.85 2.12 -3.29
C SER A 166 9.70 2.19 -2.29
N GLY A 167 8.64 1.42 -2.49
CA GLY A 167 7.55 1.30 -1.53
C GLY A 167 8.04 0.80 -0.17
N TYR A 168 8.89 -0.24 -0.16
CA TYR A 168 9.48 -0.76 1.08
C TYR A 168 10.46 0.25 1.72
N THR A 169 11.20 1.00 0.90
CA THR A 169 12.12 2.06 1.37
C THR A 169 11.37 3.24 1.98
N ASP A 170 10.22 3.62 1.44
CA ASP A 170 9.41 4.69 2.01
C ASP A 170 8.83 4.33 3.37
N ALA A 171 8.56 3.05 3.62
CA ALA A 171 8.18 2.55 4.94
C ALA A 171 9.40 2.42 5.88
N GLU A 172 10.40 1.61 5.52
CA GLU A 172 11.43 1.12 6.46
C GLU A 172 12.83 1.73 6.23
N GLY A 173 13.06 2.32 5.06
CA GLY A 173 14.39 2.73 4.63
C GLY A 173 14.82 4.09 5.13
N ASN A 174 16.13 4.30 5.25
CA ASN A 174 16.71 5.54 5.73
C ASN A 174 17.96 5.90 4.92
N PHE A 175 17.99 7.14 4.43
CA PHE A 175 19.18 7.78 3.87
C PHE A 175 19.76 8.70 4.94
N ILE A 176 21.02 8.50 5.30
CA ILE A 176 21.68 9.22 6.40
C ILE A 176 23.06 9.70 5.97
N ILE A 177 23.52 10.78 6.58
CA ILE A 177 24.93 11.20 6.53
C ILE A 177 25.53 10.87 7.90
N ASN A 178 26.55 10.03 7.91
CA ASN A 178 27.24 9.64 9.14
C ASN A 178 28.76 9.74 8.93
N GLN A 179 29.42 10.48 9.82
CA GLN A 179 30.86 10.83 9.73
C GLN A 179 31.21 11.47 8.37
N GLY A 180 30.37 12.42 7.93
CA GLY A 180 30.55 13.11 6.64
C GLY A 180 30.26 12.26 5.40
N LYS A 181 29.85 10.99 5.54
CA LYS A 181 29.61 10.06 4.42
C LYS A 181 28.13 9.67 4.34
N ALA A 182 27.53 9.82 3.16
CA ALA A 182 26.21 9.31 2.85
C ALA A 182 26.15 7.78 2.96
N ARG A 183 25.05 7.26 3.49
CA ARG A 183 24.76 5.84 3.67
C ARG A 183 23.26 5.58 3.48
N PHE A 184 22.92 4.41 2.98
CA PHE A 184 21.56 3.90 3.01
C PHE A 184 21.47 2.69 3.95
N LYS A 185 20.37 2.59 4.72
CA LYS A 185 20.07 1.40 5.51
C LYS A 185 18.57 1.10 5.58
N ILE A 186 18.24 -0.18 5.73
CA ILE A 186 16.92 -0.68 6.13
C ILE A 186 17.15 -1.62 7.31
N ASP A 187 16.40 -1.46 8.39
CA ASP A 187 16.41 -2.32 9.56
C ASP A 187 15.02 -3.00 9.65
N SER A 188 14.93 -4.32 9.52
CA SER A 188 13.64 -5.02 9.51
C SER A 188 13.75 -6.48 9.95
N TYR A 189 12.64 -7.04 10.44
CA TYR A 189 12.49 -8.46 10.74
C TYR A 189 12.16 -9.31 9.49
N ASP A 190 11.84 -8.69 8.34
CA ASP A 190 11.47 -9.39 7.10
C ASP A 190 12.70 -9.91 6.36
N SER A 191 13.35 -10.93 6.92
CA SER A 191 14.59 -11.48 6.37
C SER A 191 14.45 -11.99 4.93
N SER A 192 13.27 -12.50 4.52
CA SER A 192 13.03 -12.96 3.15
C SER A 192 13.11 -11.82 2.14
N ILE A 193 12.51 -10.66 2.47
CA ILE A 193 12.56 -9.43 1.65
C ILE A 193 13.99 -8.92 1.57
N LEU A 194 14.66 -8.76 2.70
CA LEU A 194 16.03 -8.22 2.73
C LEU A 194 17.05 -9.13 2.01
N ASN A 195 16.92 -10.45 2.14
CA ASN A 195 17.74 -11.42 1.41
C ASN A 195 17.51 -11.36 -0.10
N TRP A 196 16.26 -11.21 -0.55
CA TRP A 196 15.96 -11.02 -1.97
C TRP A 196 16.53 -9.70 -2.48
N MET A 197 16.26 -8.58 -1.77
CA MET A 197 16.76 -7.26 -2.13
C MET A 197 18.30 -7.26 -2.24
N SER A 198 19.00 -7.83 -1.26
CA SER A 198 20.46 -7.91 -1.25
C SER A 198 21.00 -8.61 -2.49
N ARG A 199 20.47 -9.79 -2.82
CA ARG A 199 20.89 -10.58 -3.98
C ARG A 199 20.54 -9.89 -5.30
N TRP A 200 19.33 -9.35 -5.41
CA TRP A 200 18.87 -8.66 -6.60
C TRP A 200 19.70 -7.40 -6.87
N LEU A 201 19.96 -6.58 -5.85
CA LEU A 201 20.82 -5.39 -5.96
C LEU A 201 22.25 -5.75 -6.39
N LYS A 202 22.84 -6.83 -5.84
CA LYS A 202 24.16 -7.31 -6.27
C LYS A 202 24.19 -7.69 -7.75
N LYS A 203 23.15 -8.39 -8.24
CA LYS A 203 23.00 -8.71 -9.67
C LYS A 203 22.91 -7.47 -10.56
N LYS A 204 22.46 -6.33 -10.01
CA LYS A 204 22.39 -5.02 -10.68
C LYS A 204 23.63 -4.15 -10.46
N GLY A 205 24.72 -4.73 -9.95
CA GLY A 205 25.98 -4.02 -9.70
C GLY A 205 25.93 -3.06 -8.50
N ILE A 206 24.96 -3.20 -7.60
CA ILE A 206 24.81 -2.39 -6.39
C ILE A 206 25.31 -3.21 -5.19
N ASN A 207 26.56 -2.97 -4.81
CA ASN A 207 27.19 -3.62 -3.67
C ASN A 207 26.50 -3.20 -2.36
N ASN A 208 26.19 -4.19 -1.53
CA ASN A 208 25.48 -4.01 -0.26
C ASN A 208 25.92 -5.07 0.76
N LYS A 209 25.71 -4.77 2.05
CA LYS A 209 25.93 -5.72 3.14
C LYS A 209 24.61 -6.00 3.85
N LEU A 210 24.29 -7.28 3.99
CA LEU A 210 23.18 -7.79 4.79
C LEU A 210 23.74 -8.50 6.01
N ARG A 211 23.24 -8.19 7.20
CA ARG A 211 23.66 -8.84 8.46
C ARG A 211 22.56 -8.77 9.52
N ILE A 212 22.61 -9.69 10.47
CA ILE A 212 21.87 -9.55 11.73
C ILE A 212 22.54 -8.47 12.57
N ILE A 213 21.76 -7.55 13.14
CA ILE A 213 22.25 -6.52 14.06
C ILE A 213 21.82 -6.76 15.51
N TYR A 214 20.72 -7.50 15.71
CA TYR A 214 20.32 -8.04 17.02
C TYR A 214 19.65 -9.39 16.81
N LYS A 215 19.98 -10.39 17.64
CA LYS A 215 19.31 -11.70 17.62
C LYS A 215 18.01 -11.67 18.40
N LYS A 216 17.10 -12.58 18.06
CA LYS A 216 15.91 -12.86 18.86
C LYS A 216 16.29 -13.09 20.33
N GLY A 217 15.60 -12.40 21.23
CA GLY A 217 15.81 -12.51 22.68
C GLY A 217 16.91 -11.61 23.23
N GLU A 218 17.75 -10.99 22.40
CA GLU A 218 18.69 -9.97 22.87
C GLU A 218 17.94 -8.76 23.44
N LYS A 219 18.51 -8.14 24.47
CA LYS A 219 17.93 -6.99 25.17
C LYS A 219 18.89 -5.81 25.11
N ILE A 220 18.35 -4.62 24.87
CA ILE A 220 19.05 -3.34 25.00
C ILE A 220 18.48 -2.66 26.26
N PRO A 221 19.27 -1.90 27.05
CA PRO A 221 18.84 -1.33 28.33
C PRO A 221 17.49 -0.58 28.31
N SER A 222 17.07 -0.05 27.16
CA SER A 222 15.84 0.75 26.99
C SER A 222 14.72 0.06 26.22
N GLN A 223 14.78 -1.24 25.97
CA GLN A 223 13.81 -1.93 25.11
C GLN A 223 13.49 -3.35 25.60
N SER A 224 12.26 -3.80 25.35
CA SER A 224 11.91 -5.22 25.46
C SER A 224 12.79 -6.08 24.55
N PRO A 225 13.02 -7.36 24.89
CA PRO A 225 13.77 -8.28 24.05
C PRO A 225 13.23 -8.34 22.62
N PHE A 226 14.13 -8.48 21.63
CA PHE A 226 13.73 -8.56 20.22
C PHE A 226 12.91 -9.84 19.95
N PRO A 227 11.70 -9.76 19.36
CA PRO A 227 10.85 -10.93 19.13
C PRO A 227 11.34 -11.83 18.00
N LYS A 228 12.19 -11.30 17.11
CA LYS A 228 12.82 -11.97 15.97
C LYS A 228 14.21 -11.36 15.74
N ASP A 229 15.03 -12.01 14.93
CA ASP A 229 16.30 -11.42 14.49
C ASP A 229 16.03 -10.13 13.71
N LEU A 230 16.67 -9.04 14.12
CA LEU A 230 16.64 -7.78 13.40
C LEU A 230 17.78 -7.75 12.37
N TRP A 231 17.41 -7.69 11.10
CA TRP A 231 18.34 -7.66 9.99
C TRP A 231 18.56 -6.23 9.51
N ARG A 232 19.80 -5.92 9.11
CA ARG A 232 20.17 -4.66 8.44
C ARG A 232 20.69 -4.93 7.05
N LEU A 233 20.05 -4.33 6.05
CA LEU A 233 20.61 -4.15 4.72
C LEU A 233 21.21 -2.74 4.64
N ASN A 234 22.46 -2.60 4.20
CA ASN A 234 23.05 -1.29 3.97
C ASN A 234 23.80 -1.18 2.64
N ILE A 235 23.85 0.05 2.11
CA ILE A 235 24.63 0.43 0.94
C ILE A 235 25.51 1.61 1.36
N ASN A 236 26.80 1.32 1.53
CA ASN A 236 27.79 2.30 1.99
C ASN A 236 28.85 2.62 0.94
N ASP A 237 29.05 1.73 -0.04
CA ASP A 237 29.94 1.99 -1.16
C ASP A 237 29.40 3.17 -1.98
N MET A 238 30.26 4.14 -2.28
CA MET A 238 29.87 5.40 -2.89
C MET A 238 29.29 5.21 -4.30
N LYS A 239 29.92 4.36 -5.12
CA LYS A 239 29.47 4.08 -6.49
C LYS A 239 28.10 3.39 -6.48
N SER A 240 27.97 2.35 -5.64
CA SER A 240 26.73 1.59 -5.46
C SER A 240 25.60 2.44 -4.90
N LEU A 241 25.88 3.30 -3.90
CA LEU A 241 24.89 4.18 -3.30
C LEU A 241 24.39 5.23 -4.31
N ARG A 242 25.30 5.81 -5.10
CA ARG A 242 24.92 6.73 -6.18
C ARG A 242 24.02 6.04 -7.20
N LEU A 243 24.41 4.87 -7.69
CA LEU A 243 23.62 4.09 -8.65
C LEU A 243 22.22 3.75 -8.08
N PHE A 244 22.18 3.29 -6.84
CA PHE A 244 20.94 2.99 -6.13
C PHE A 244 20.01 4.20 -6.04
N ILE A 245 20.52 5.35 -5.56
CA ILE A 245 19.69 6.55 -5.40
C ILE A 245 19.19 7.07 -6.76
N LEU A 246 20.03 7.07 -7.79
CA LEU A 246 19.63 7.55 -9.12
C LEU A 246 18.48 6.74 -9.72
N ARG A 247 18.43 5.43 -9.45
CA ARG A 247 17.33 4.53 -9.87
C ARG A 247 16.10 4.68 -8.98
N LEU A 248 16.28 4.86 -7.68
CA LEU A 248 15.20 4.85 -6.69
C LEU A 248 14.46 6.18 -6.56
N ARG A 249 15.16 7.32 -6.62
CA ARG A 249 14.63 8.63 -6.15
C ARG A 249 13.36 9.09 -6.87
N PHE A 250 13.17 8.69 -8.12
CA PHE A 250 12.01 9.06 -8.94
C PHE A 250 10.79 8.15 -8.70
N LEU A 251 10.98 7.07 -7.95
CA LEU A 251 9.94 6.11 -7.59
C LEU A 251 9.50 6.27 -6.13
N LEU A 252 10.28 6.95 -5.30
CA LEU A 252 9.90 7.35 -3.94
C LEU A 252 8.74 8.35 -3.96
N ARG A 253 7.90 8.31 -2.94
CA ARG A 253 6.78 9.24 -2.71
C ARG A 253 6.87 9.94 -1.36
N HIS A 254 7.61 9.40 -0.40
CA HIS A 254 7.78 10.01 0.92
C HIS A 254 8.74 11.20 0.83
N LYS A 255 8.21 12.42 1.04
CA LYS A 255 8.97 13.67 0.88
C LYS A 255 10.28 13.68 1.65
N THR A 256 10.29 13.20 2.89
CA THR A 256 11.52 13.11 3.69
C THR A 256 12.57 12.18 3.07
N ARG A 257 12.15 11.04 2.49
CA ARG A 257 13.08 10.10 1.86
C ARG A 257 13.67 10.68 0.58
N ILE A 258 12.84 11.36 -0.21
CA ILE A 258 13.29 12.10 -1.40
C ILE A 258 14.35 13.15 -1.02
N LEU A 259 14.07 13.96 0.01
CA LEU A 259 15.01 14.99 0.48
C LEU A 259 16.32 14.38 0.98
N GLN A 260 16.25 13.32 1.80
CA GLN A 260 17.45 12.65 2.31
C GLN A 260 18.26 11.96 1.20
N ALA A 261 17.59 11.38 0.20
CA ALA A 261 18.21 10.79 -0.98
C ALA A 261 18.95 11.86 -1.81
N ASN A 262 18.32 13.01 -2.05
CA ASN A 262 18.95 14.14 -2.74
C ASN A 262 20.14 14.69 -1.95
N LYS A 263 20.01 14.88 -0.63
CA LYS A 263 21.12 15.30 0.25
C LYS A 263 22.28 14.31 0.19
N SER A 264 21.98 13.01 0.12
CA SER A 264 22.98 11.94 -0.03
C SER A 264 23.69 12.01 -1.38
N LEU A 265 22.97 12.29 -2.47
CA LEU A 265 23.59 12.52 -3.78
C LEU A 265 24.51 13.73 -3.80
N SER A 266 24.10 14.86 -3.22
CA SER A 266 24.94 16.05 -3.10
C SER A 266 26.20 15.77 -2.28
N ASN A 267 26.08 15.04 -1.16
CA ASN A 267 27.24 14.61 -0.37
C ASN A 267 28.21 13.74 -1.18
N ILE A 268 27.71 12.80 -1.97
CA ILE A 268 28.53 11.96 -2.85
C ILE A 268 29.24 12.80 -3.91
N HIS A 269 28.52 13.74 -4.54
CA HIS A 269 29.07 14.60 -5.58
C HIS A 269 30.20 15.49 -5.06
N ASN A 270 29.96 16.20 -3.96
CA ASN A 270 30.94 17.09 -3.36
C ASN A 270 32.21 16.34 -2.97
N ARG A 271 32.07 15.13 -2.41
CA ARG A 271 33.23 14.31 -2.05
C ARG A 271 34.04 13.85 -3.26
N LYS A 272 33.41 13.59 -4.41
CA LYS A 272 34.14 13.19 -5.63
C LYS A 272 35.08 14.31 -6.10
N ILE A 273 34.63 15.56 -6.04
CA ILE A 273 35.43 16.75 -6.41
C ILE A 273 36.69 16.89 -5.54
N TYR A 274 36.66 16.45 -4.28
CA TYR A 274 37.84 16.52 -3.40
C TYR A 274 38.85 15.37 -3.58
N TYR A 275 38.52 14.33 -4.35
CA TYR A 275 39.37 13.16 -4.55
C TYR A 275 39.74 12.94 -6.03
N GLU A 276 39.33 13.84 -6.92
CA GLU A 276 39.75 13.94 -8.33
C GLU A 276 40.62 15.18 -8.49
#